data_AF-A0A359HIQ9-F1
#
_entry.id   AF-A0A359HIQ9-F1
#
_cell.length_a   1.000
_cell.length_b   1.000
_cell.length_c   1.000
_cell.angle_alpha   90.00
_cell.angle_beta   90.00
_cell.angle_gamma   90.00
#
_symmetry.space_group_name_H-M   'P 1'
#
loop_
_entity.id
_entity.type
_entity.pdbx_description
1 polymer ?
#
loop_
_entity_poly.entity_id
_entity_poly.type
_entity_poly.pdbx_seq_one_letter_code
_entity_poly.pdbx_strand_id
1 'polypeptide(L)'
;MDSGMIGKIEKAKRYAEERDRVEFGAFTVTFDGANNPHTVQFNSGKWQCDCSYFQTRGWCSHTRALEIILEGMLPETPVED
;
A
#
# COMPACT_ATOMS: atom_id res chain seq x y z
N MET A 1 -5.19 35.55 -1.24
CA MET A 1 -4.92 34.13 -0.94
C MET A 1 -5.33 33.87 0.50
N ASP A 2 -6.11 32.82 0.73
CA ASP A 2 -6.50 32.39 2.08
C ASP A 2 -5.25 31.83 2.79
N SER A 3 -4.72 32.56 3.78
CA SER A 3 -3.52 32.15 4.54
C SER A 3 -3.72 30.81 5.25
N GLY A 4 -4.96 30.45 5.59
CA GLY A 4 -5.32 29.17 6.16
C GLY A 4 -5.29 28.02 5.15
N MET A 5 -5.45 28.29 3.86
CA MET A 5 -5.27 27.30 2.78
C MET A 5 -3.80 27.04 2.50
N ILE A 6 -2.98 28.10 2.47
CA ILE A 6 -1.52 27.98 2.27
C ILE A 6 -0.90 27.10 3.35
N GLY A 7 -1.19 27.38 4.62
CA GLY A 7 -0.64 26.59 5.73
C GLY A 7 -1.09 25.12 5.73
N LYS A 8 -2.29 24.81 5.19
CA LYS A 8 -2.74 23.42 5.01
C LYS A 8 -1.96 22.71 3.92
N ILE A 9 -1.66 23.39 2.81
CA ILE A 9 -0.86 22.82 1.71
C ILE A 9 0.56 22.54 2.20
N GLU A 10 1.17 23.44 2.96
CA GLU A 10 2.51 23.23 3.54
C GLU A 10 2.54 22.03 4.50
N LYS A 11 1.53 21.92 5.38
CA LYS A 11 1.38 20.76 6.27
C LYS A 11 1.19 19.47 5.47
N ALA A 12 0.38 19.47 4.41
CA ALA A 12 0.15 18.29 3.58
C ALA A 12 1.45 17.82 2.91
N LYS A 13 2.27 18.74 2.38
CA LYS A 13 3.58 18.41 1.81
C LYS A 13 4.51 17.77 2.86
N ARG A 14 4.60 18.37 4.05
CA ARG A 14 5.38 17.80 5.16
C ARG A 14 4.90 16.39 5.53
N TYR A 15 3.58 16.19 5.66
CA TYR A 15 3.02 14.90 6.06
C TYR A 15 3.20 13.81 4.99
N ALA A 16 3.37 14.18 3.72
CA ALA A 16 3.71 13.23 2.67
C ALA A 16 5.14 12.67 2.80
N GLU A 17 6.05 13.39 3.48
CA GLU A 17 7.42 12.95 3.75
C GLU A 17 7.52 12.14 5.07
N GLU A 18 6.64 12.41 6.04
CA GLU A 18 6.54 11.74 7.35
C GLU A 18 5.77 10.39 7.24
N ARG A 19 6.35 9.42 6.50
CA ARG A 19 5.72 8.13 6.19
C ARG A 19 5.30 7.30 7.41
N ASP A 20 6.02 7.41 8.52
CA ASP A 20 5.74 6.75 9.81
C ASP A 20 4.38 7.12 10.42
N ARG A 21 3.77 8.20 9.94
CA ARG A 21 2.46 8.67 10.39
C ARG A 21 1.29 8.04 9.65
N VAL A 22 1.56 7.20 8.65
CA VAL A 22 0.55 6.61 7.77
C VAL A 22 0.54 5.10 7.96
N GLU A 23 -0.61 4.55 8.32
CA GLU A 23 -0.86 3.10 8.37
C GLU A 23 -1.97 2.72 7.38
N PHE A 24 -1.70 1.74 6.53
CA PHE A 24 -2.66 1.19 5.57
C PHE A 24 -3.34 -0.05 6.17
N GLY A 25 -4.59 0.11 6.63
CA GLY A 25 -5.38 -1.02 7.14
C GLY A 25 -6.02 -1.89 6.04
N ALA A 26 -6.51 -1.26 4.98
CA ALA A 26 -7.05 -1.95 3.81
C ALA A 26 -7.00 -1.06 2.57
N PHE A 27 -6.74 -1.66 1.40
CA PHE A 27 -6.80 -0.97 0.11
C PHE A 27 -7.05 -1.95 -1.04
N THR A 28 -7.47 -1.39 -2.17
CA THR A 28 -7.54 -2.06 -3.47
C THR A 28 -6.84 -1.19 -4.49
N VAL A 29 -5.93 -1.77 -5.28
CA VAL A 29 -5.24 -1.08 -6.37
C VAL A 29 -5.29 -1.91 -7.64
N THR A 30 -5.28 -1.22 -8.77
CA THR A 30 -4.97 -1.82 -10.07
C THR A 30 -3.46 -1.68 -10.27
N PHE A 31 -2.76 -2.81 -10.35
CA PHE A 31 -1.34 -2.87 -10.67
C PHE A 31 -1.19 -3.12 -12.17
N ASP A 32 -0.64 -2.17 -12.90
CA ASP A 32 -0.39 -2.32 -14.34
C ASP A 32 0.85 -3.20 -14.56
N GLY A 33 0.60 -4.51 -14.74
CA GLY A 33 1.65 -5.50 -14.96
C GLY A 33 2.09 -5.53 -16.43
N ALA A 34 3.23 -6.17 -16.70
CA ALA A 34 3.80 -6.22 -18.05
C ALA A 34 2.89 -6.90 -19.10
N ASN A 35 2.00 -7.81 -18.68
CA ASN A 35 1.08 -8.50 -19.58
C ASN A 35 -0.32 -7.89 -19.54
N ASN A 36 -0.86 -7.72 -18.33
CA ASN A 36 -2.21 -7.21 -18.08
C ASN A 36 -2.25 -6.49 -16.71
N PRO A 37 -3.23 -5.60 -16.50
CA PRO A 37 -3.54 -5.08 -15.19
C PRO A 37 -4.03 -6.18 -14.23
N HIS A 38 -3.68 -6.05 -12.96
CA HIS A 38 -4.05 -6.97 -11.89
C HIS A 38 -4.67 -6.22 -10.71
N THR A 39 -5.76 -6.74 -10.16
CA THR A 39 -6.32 -6.22 -8.92
C THR A 39 -5.53 -6.79 -7.75
N VAL A 40 -4.95 -5.90 -6.94
CA VAL A 40 -4.28 -6.26 -5.69
C VAL A 40 -5.07 -5.68 -4.52
N GLN A 41 -5.31 -6.50 -3.52
CA GLN A 41 -6.02 -6.12 -2.30
C GLN A 41 -5.15 -6.43 -1.09
N PHE A 42 -5.23 -5.54 -0.11
CA PHE A 42 -4.74 -5.77 1.23
C PHE A 42 -5.88 -5.51 2.21
N ASN A 43 -6.06 -6.40 3.17
CA ASN A 43 -6.99 -6.19 4.27
C ASN A 43 -6.45 -6.85 5.53
N SER A 44 -6.10 -6.03 6.53
CA SER A 44 -5.73 -6.49 7.87
C SER A 44 -4.65 -7.59 7.85
N GLY A 45 -3.54 -7.33 7.14
CA GLY A 45 -2.41 -8.26 7.02
C GLY A 45 -2.55 -9.31 5.91
N LYS A 46 -3.71 -9.42 5.25
CA LYS A 46 -3.95 -10.41 4.19
C LYS A 46 -3.83 -9.80 2.81
N TRP A 47 -2.86 -10.30 2.05
CA TRP A 47 -2.70 -9.99 0.64
C TRP A 47 -3.58 -10.87 -0.24
N GLN A 48 -4.07 -10.29 -1.34
CA GLN A 48 -4.73 -11.00 -2.44
C GLN A 48 -4.33 -10.35 -3.75
N CYS A 49 -4.06 -11.16 -4.78
CA CYS A 49 -3.90 -10.69 -6.15
C CYS A 49 -4.61 -11.66 -7.09
N ASP A 50 -5.28 -11.13 -8.10
CA ASP A 50 -6.01 -11.93 -9.10
C ASP A 50 -5.08 -12.67 -10.10
N CYS A 51 -3.76 -12.43 -10.05
CA CYS A 51 -2.84 -13.11 -10.96
C CYS A 51 -2.71 -14.61 -10.63
N SER A 52 -2.55 -15.44 -11.65
CA SER A 52 -2.48 -16.91 -11.51
C SER A 52 -1.33 -17.37 -10.60
N TYR A 53 -0.21 -16.64 -10.59
CA TYR A 53 0.92 -16.98 -9.73
C TYR A 53 0.56 -16.82 -8.24
N PHE A 54 -0.11 -15.73 -7.88
CA PHE A 54 -0.58 -15.52 -6.50
C PHE A 54 -1.56 -16.61 -6.07
N GLN A 55 -2.51 -16.97 -6.93
CA GLN A 55 -3.52 -17.99 -6.63
C GLN A 55 -2.92 -19.37 -6.32
N THR A 56 -1.70 -19.64 -6.80
CA THR A 56 -1.00 -20.92 -6.55
C THR A 56 0.03 -20.86 -5.43
N ARG A 57 0.52 -19.67 -5.06
CA ARG A 57 1.66 -19.51 -4.13
C ARG A 57 1.37 -18.65 -2.91
N GLY A 58 0.29 -17.88 -2.89
CA GLY A 58 -0.02 -16.90 -1.84
C GLY A 58 0.85 -15.64 -1.88
N TRP A 59 1.69 -15.47 -2.92
CA TRP A 59 2.48 -14.26 -3.15
C TRP A 59 2.77 -14.11 -4.65
N CYS A 60 3.05 -12.88 -5.11
CA CYS A 60 3.51 -12.61 -6.47
C CYS A 60 4.36 -11.33 -6.53
N SER A 61 4.90 -11.00 -7.69
CA SER A 61 5.65 -9.75 -7.89
C SER A 61 4.84 -8.49 -7.56
N HIS A 62 3.52 -8.50 -7.78
CA HIS A 62 2.66 -7.35 -7.48
C HIS A 62 2.53 -7.10 -5.98
N THR A 63 2.23 -8.14 -5.20
CA THR A 63 2.14 -8.00 -3.73
C THR A 63 3.50 -7.68 -3.14
N ARG A 64 4.59 -8.29 -3.64
CA ARG A 64 5.97 -7.96 -3.22
C ARG A 64 6.36 -6.51 -3.52
N ALA A 65 5.98 -5.99 -4.68
CA ALA A 65 6.24 -4.59 -5.00
C ALA A 65 5.52 -3.64 -4.03
N LEU A 66 4.27 -3.94 -3.67
CA LEU A 66 3.52 -3.13 -2.71
C LEU A 66 4.04 -3.28 -1.28
N GLU A 67 4.51 -4.47 -0.87
CA GLU A 67 5.21 -4.64 0.41
C GLU A 67 6.44 -3.73 0.51
N ILE A 68 7.23 -3.62 -0.57
CA ILE A 68 8.41 -2.73 -0.62
C ILE A 68 7.98 -1.26 -0.61
N ILE A 69 6.99 -0.88 -1.44
CA ILE A 69 6.51 0.51 -1.51
C ILE A 69 5.94 0.96 -0.16
N LEU A 70 5.26 0.06 0.55
CA LEU A 70 4.57 0.32 1.81
C LEU A 70 5.36 -0.12 3.04
N GLU A 71 6.68 -0.35 2.90
CA GLU A 71 7.55 -0.67 4.03
C GLU A 71 7.41 0.39 5.13
N GLY A 72 7.17 -0.08 6.37
CA GLY A 72 6.92 0.76 7.54
C GLY A 72 5.53 1.42 7.61
N MET A 73 4.63 1.14 6.65
CA MET A 73 3.28 1.71 6.59
C MET A 73 2.17 0.65 6.60
N LEU A 74 2.53 -0.63 6.76
CA LEU A 74 1.58 -1.73 6.95
C LEU A 74 1.59 -2.13 8.44
N PRO A 75 0.45 -2.62 8.97
CA PRO A 75 0.42 -3.14 10.34
C PRO A 75 1.41 -4.29 10.48
N GLU A 76 2.07 -4.38 11.63
CA GLU A 76 2.94 -5.52 11.93
C GLU A 76 2.12 -6.80 11.85
N THR A 77 2.57 -7.75 11.03
CA THR A 77 1.94 -9.06 10.99
C THR A 77 2.23 -9.72 12.33
N PRO A 78 1.21 -10.14 13.10
CA PRO A 78 1.45 -10.86 14.33
C PRO A 78 2.33 -12.07 14.02
N VAL A 79 3.48 -12.16 14.67
CA VAL A 79 4.29 -13.38 14.63
C VAL A 79 3.48 -14.42 15.40
N GLU A 80 2.94 -15.43 14.72
CA GLU A 80 2.36 -16.58 15.40
C GLU A 80 3.53 -17.41 15.95
N ASP A 81 3.70 -17.42 17.28
CA ASP A 81 4.64 -18.26 18.03
C ASP A 81 4.29 -19.77 17.97
#